data_AF-A0A839NAR5-F1
#
_entry.id   AF-A0A839NAR5-F1
#
_cell.length_a   1.000
_cell.length_b   1.000
_cell.length_c   1.000
_cell.angle_alpha   90.00
_cell.angle_beta   90.00
_cell.angle_gamma   90.00
#
_symmetry.space_group_name_H-M   'P 1'
#
loop_
_entity.id
_entity.type
_entity.pdbx_description
1 polymer ?
#
loop_
_entity_poly.entity_id
_entity_poly.type
_entity_poly.pdbx_seq_one_letter_code
_entity_poly.pdbx_strand_id
1 'polypeptide(L)'
;MPALVDDYDEFSGAVTLSEPGGWVLAPEPGDAERRKVGACYPDIASRTHHLHVVERRSTKWPDWLLFRDYLRSHDDRARAYAALKTRLAAADAHDRPAYRAAKAPFIEAVLRDARA
;
A
#
# COMPACT_ATOMS: atom_id res chain seq x y z
N MET A 1 -3.92 -6.71 3.37
CA MET A 1 -5.16 -6.31 4.09
C MET A 1 -4.77 -5.26 5.11
N PRO A 2 -5.47 -4.13 5.20
CA PRO A 2 -5.19 -3.15 6.25
C PRO A 2 -5.74 -3.62 7.61
N ALA A 3 -5.07 -3.21 8.69
CA ALA A 3 -5.68 -3.14 10.01
C ALA A 3 -6.48 -1.83 10.13
N LEU A 4 -7.63 -1.88 10.81
CA LEU A 4 -8.51 -0.73 10.95
C LEU A 4 -8.45 -0.19 12.38
N VAL A 5 -8.38 1.13 12.53
CA VAL A 5 -8.53 1.85 13.80
C VAL A 5 -9.71 2.81 13.70
N ASP A 6 -10.34 3.14 14.82
CA ASP A 6 -11.49 4.04 14.82
C ASP A 6 -11.09 5.52 14.80
N ASP A 7 -9.93 5.85 15.40
CA ASP A 7 -9.35 7.20 15.42
C ASP A 7 -7.86 7.15 15.01
N TYR A 8 -7.52 7.81 13.91
CA TYR A 8 -6.14 7.89 13.44
C TYR A 8 -5.25 8.81 14.28
N ASP A 9 -5.77 9.91 14.82
CA ASP A 9 -4.96 10.90 15.52
C ASP A 9 -4.54 10.36 16.89
N GLU A 10 -5.44 9.68 17.60
CA GLU A 10 -5.13 8.93 18.81
C GLU A 10 -4.11 7.83 18.54
N PHE A 11 -4.36 6.98 17.53
CA PHE A 11 -3.47 5.86 17.21
C PHE A 11 -2.08 6.33 16.78
N SER A 12 -2.01 7.30 15.87
CA SER A 12 -0.73 7.83 15.37
C SER A 12 0.04 8.61 16.43
N GLY A 13 -0.64 9.26 17.37
CA GLY A 13 -0.01 9.90 18.52
C GLY A 13 0.57 8.91 19.53
N ALA A 14 -0.02 7.72 19.65
CA ALA A 14 0.43 6.67 20.57
C ALA A 14 1.43 5.68 19.96
N VAL A 15 1.50 5.56 18.62
CA VAL A 15 2.29 4.52 17.98
C VAL A 15 3.79 4.80 18.08
N THR A 16 4.53 3.86 18.65
CA THR A 16 6.01 3.84 18.65
C THR A 16 6.49 2.47 18.17
N LEU A 17 7.35 2.42 17.15
CA LEU A 17 8.03 1.20 16.70
C LEU A 17 9.56 1.50 16.70
N SER A 18 10.48 0.81 17.40
CA SER A 18 10.55 -0.53 18.02
C SER A 18 11.38 -0.60 19.34
N GLU A 19 11.06 -1.58 20.20
CA GLU A 19 11.86 -2.51 21.08
C GLU A 19 11.28 -3.95 20.79
N PRO A 20 11.71 -5.12 21.36
CA PRO A 20 11.82 -6.39 20.62
C PRO A 20 10.50 -6.86 19.97
N GLY A 21 10.37 -6.53 18.69
CA GLY A 21 9.22 -6.87 17.83
C GLY A 21 9.51 -6.69 16.33
N GLY A 22 10.66 -6.07 15.99
CA GLY A 22 11.20 -5.97 14.63
C GLY A 22 10.37 -5.17 13.62
N TRP A 23 9.30 -4.50 14.03
CA TRP A 23 8.55 -3.60 13.15
C TRP A 23 9.18 -2.21 13.17
N VAL A 24 9.33 -1.60 12.01
CA VAL A 24 9.90 -0.25 11.85
C VAL A 24 8.87 0.63 11.15
N LEU A 25 8.60 1.82 11.71
CA LEU A 25 7.72 2.80 11.07
C LEU A 25 8.27 3.17 9.69
N ALA A 26 7.40 3.15 8.69
CA ALA A 26 7.75 3.39 7.29
C ALA A 26 6.76 4.40 6.69
N PRO A 27 6.77 5.66 7.15
CA PRO A 27 5.86 6.68 6.66
C PRO A 27 6.14 7.01 5.19
N GLU A 28 5.08 7.20 4.41
CA GLU A 28 5.17 7.61 3.01
C GLU A 28 4.49 8.97 2.77
N PRO A 29 4.88 9.72 1.72
CA PRO A 29 4.19 10.95 1.34
C PRO A 29 2.69 10.71 1.08
N GLY A 30 1.85 11.51 1.73
CA GLY A 30 0.39 11.43 1.64
C GLY A 30 -0.28 10.53 2.68
N ASP A 31 0.46 9.94 3.62
CA ASP A 31 -0.08 8.98 4.59
C ASP A 31 -1.01 9.62 5.63
N ALA A 32 -0.66 10.82 6.12
CA ALA A 32 -1.50 11.56 7.08
C ALA A 32 -2.84 11.99 6.46
N GLU A 33 -2.82 12.48 5.22
CA GLU A 33 -4.01 12.84 4.44
C GLU A 33 -4.90 11.63 4.17
N ARG A 34 -4.30 10.44 4.07
CA ARG A 34 -5.01 9.16 3.92
C ARG A 34 -5.46 8.57 5.25
N ARG A 35 -5.09 9.18 6.38
CA ARG A 35 -5.29 8.65 7.74
C ARG A 35 -4.75 7.22 7.86
N LYS A 36 -3.49 7.04 7.44
CA LYS A 36 -2.77 5.76 7.35
C LYS A 36 -1.44 5.83 8.10
N VAL A 37 -1.11 4.79 8.85
CA VAL A 37 0.25 4.51 9.35
C VAL A 37 0.82 3.29 8.61
N GLY A 38 2.06 3.40 8.13
CA GLY A 38 2.81 2.31 7.50
C GLY A 38 3.93 1.78 8.39
N ALA A 39 4.11 0.46 8.44
CA ALA A 39 5.24 -0.17 9.10
C ALA A 39 5.76 -1.37 8.30
N CYS A 40 7.04 -1.69 8.47
CA CYS A 40 7.73 -2.78 7.78
C CYS A 40 8.43 -3.70 8.77
N TYR A 41 8.58 -4.98 8.42
CA TYR A 41 9.37 -5.96 9.17
C TYR A 41 10.32 -6.72 8.24
N PRO A 42 11.59 -6.96 8.61
CA PRO A 42 12.23 -6.53 9.86
C PRO A 42 12.75 -5.07 9.82
N ASP A 43 12.91 -4.50 8.62
CA ASP A 43 13.29 -3.10 8.42
C ASP A 43 12.82 -2.59 7.06
N ILE A 44 12.97 -1.30 6.74
CA ILE A 44 12.47 -0.69 5.50
C ILE A 44 13.22 -1.19 4.25
N ALA A 45 14.51 -1.50 4.35
CA ALA A 45 15.34 -1.92 3.23
C ALA A 45 15.08 -3.39 2.86
N SER A 46 15.06 -4.28 3.85
CA SER A 46 14.95 -5.74 3.69
C SER A 46 13.55 -6.32 3.98
N ARG A 47 12.54 -5.45 4.13
CA ARG A 47 11.17 -5.84 4.49
C ARG A 47 10.63 -7.05 3.72
N THR A 48 10.06 -7.97 4.46
CA THR A 48 9.25 -9.08 3.93
C THR A 48 7.77 -8.84 4.16
N HIS A 49 7.41 -8.00 5.14
CA HIS A 49 6.04 -7.71 5.50
C HIS A 49 5.78 -6.20 5.54
N HIS A 50 4.58 -5.83 5.11
CA HIS A 50 4.05 -4.47 5.17
C HIS A 50 2.78 -4.48 6.02
N LEU A 51 2.78 -3.68 7.08
CA LEU A 51 1.58 -3.37 7.86
C LEU A 51 1.06 -2.01 7.43
N HIS A 52 -0.23 -1.97 7.13
CA HIS A 52 -0.97 -0.74 6.89
C HIS A 52 -2.06 -0.66 7.93
N VAL A 53 -1.99 0.35 8.80
CA VAL A 53 -3.07 0.68 9.73
C VAL A 53 -3.78 1.91 9.17
N VAL A 54 -5.10 1.87 9.04
CA VAL A 54 -5.89 2.95 8.44
C VAL A 54 -7.12 3.25 9.28
N GLU A 55 -7.56 4.49 9.28
CA GLU A 55 -8.82 4.81 9.95
C GLU A 55 -10.00 4.16 9.20
N ARG A 56 -10.92 3.55 9.97
CA ARG A 56 -12.10 2.87 9.47
C ARG A 56 -12.95 3.76 8.56
N ARG A 57 -13.11 5.03 8.92
CA ARG A 57 -13.92 6.01 8.19
C ARG A 57 -13.20 6.61 6.98
N SER A 58 -11.91 6.33 6.79
CA SER A 58 -11.17 6.78 5.61
C SER A 58 -11.72 6.13 4.34
N THR A 59 -11.88 6.92 3.29
CA THR A 59 -12.46 6.49 2.01
C THR A 59 -11.44 5.80 1.10
N LYS A 60 -10.17 5.75 1.49
CA LYS A 60 -9.08 5.29 0.61
C LYS A 60 -8.74 3.81 0.72
N TRP A 61 -8.94 3.19 1.88
CA TRP A 61 -8.66 1.76 2.04
C TRP A 61 -9.68 0.83 1.37
N PRO A 62 -10.97 1.20 1.18
CA PRO A 62 -11.89 0.39 0.38
C PRO A 62 -11.42 0.22 -1.06
N ASP A 63 -10.76 1.22 -1.65
CA ASP A 63 -10.15 1.11 -2.98
C ASP A 63 -9.10 -0.02 -3.04
N TRP A 64 -8.40 -0.30 -1.94
CA TRP A 64 -7.42 -1.39 -1.92
C TRP A 64 -8.10 -2.75 -1.98
N LEU A 65 -9.26 -2.89 -1.35
CA LEU A 65 -10.08 -4.09 -1.46
C LEU A 65 -10.69 -4.22 -2.86
N LEU A 66 -11.24 -3.13 -3.39
CA LEU A 66 -11.83 -3.10 -4.72
C LEU A 66 -10.81 -3.49 -5.79
N PHE A 67 -9.61 -2.89 -5.75
CA PHE A 67 -8.51 -3.25 -6.65
C PHE A 67 -8.12 -4.73 -6.53
N ARG A 68 -7.96 -5.23 -5.30
CA ARG A 68 -7.63 -6.64 -5.04
C ARG A 68 -8.69 -7.58 -5.62
N ASP A 69 -9.95 -7.31 -5.34
CA ASP A 69 -11.05 -8.19 -5.68
C ASP A 69 -11.33 -8.14 -7.19
N TYR A 70 -11.18 -6.98 -7.83
CA TYR A 70 -11.24 -6.87 -9.27
C TYR A 70 -10.14 -7.69 -9.96
N LEU A 71 -8.89 -7.61 -9.50
CA LEU A 71 -7.80 -8.42 -10.07
C LEU A 71 -7.99 -9.92 -9.84
N ARG A 72 -8.70 -10.34 -8.80
CA ARG A 72 -9.01 -11.75 -8.54
C ARG A 72 -10.07 -12.31 -9.48
N SER A 73 -10.94 -11.47 -10.03
CA SER A 73 -11.97 -11.88 -10.99
C SER A 73 -11.59 -11.60 -12.46
N HIS A 74 -10.48 -10.88 -12.70
CA HIS A 74 -10.01 -10.50 -14.04
C HIS A 74 -8.55 -10.91 -14.27
N ASP A 75 -8.38 -12.15 -14.69
CA ASP A 75 -7.08 -12.80 -14.94
C ASP A 75 -6.19 -12.05 -15.93
N ASP A 76 -6.77 -11.47 -16.98
CA ASP A 76 -6.08 -10.67 -17.99
C ASP A 76 -5.47 -9.41 -17.36
N ARG A 77 -6.23 -8.73 -16.50
CA ARG A 77 -5.78 -7.53 -15.77
C ARG A 77 -4.73 -7.88 -14.72
N ALA A 78 -4.87 -9.01 -14.04
CA ALA A 78 -3.86 -9.51 -13.11
C ALA A 78 -2.53 -9.79 -13.83
N ARG A 79 -2.56 -10.47 -14.99
CA ARG A 79 -1.38 -10.73 -15.82
C ARG A 79 -0.72 -9.44 -16.31
N ALA A 80 -1.51 -8.49 -16.79
CA ALA A 80 -1.02 -7.17 -17.21
C ALA A 80 -0.32 -6.43 -16.07
N TYR A 81 -0.90 -6.47 -14.86
CA TYR A 81 -0.30 -5.83 -13.69
C TYR A 81 1.02 -6.50 -13.27
N ALA A 82 1.08 -7.84 -13.32
CA ALA A 82 2.30 -8.59 -13.06
C ALA A 82 3.41 -8.23 -14.06
N ALA A 83 3.10 -8.20 -15.35
CA ALA A 83 4.05 -7.83 -16.41
C ALA A 83 4.57 -6.38 -16.23
N LEU A 84 3.67 -5.44 -15.89
CA LEU A 84 4.05 -4.06 -15.57
C LEU A 84 5.05 -4.02 -14.40
N LYS A 85 4.75 -4.70 -13.29
CA LYS A 85 5.63 -4.73 -12.11
C LYS A 85 7.00 -5.30 -12.44
N THR A 86 7.07 -6.39 -13.21
CA THR A 86 8.34 -7.01 -13.61
C THR A 86 9.15 -6.04 -14.47
N ARG A 87 8.53 -5.40 -15.46
CA ARG A 87 9.21 -4.43 -16.33
C ARG A 87 9.74 -3.23 -15.55
N LEU A 88 8.95 -2.68 -14.63
CA LEU A 88 9.39 -1.54 -13.81
C LEU A 88 10.53 -1.91 -12.86
N ALA A 89 10.48 -3.09 -12.25
CA ALA A 89 11.54 -3.57 -11.36
C ALA A 89 12.85 -3.84 -12.11
N ALA A 90 12.78 -4.27 -13.38
CA ALA A 90 13.95 -4.45 -14.23
C ALA A 90 14.58 -3.14 -14.72
N ALA A 91 13.81 -2.05 -14.77
CA ALA A 91 14.29 -0.75 -15.24
C ALA A 91 15.18 -0.06 -14.19
N ASP A 92 14.77 -0.07 -12.92
CA ASP A 92 15.58 0.39 -11.80
C ASP A 92 15.11 -0.30 -10.50
N ALA A 93 15.96 -1.17 -9.96
CA ALA A 93 15.68 -1.91 -8.73
C ALA A 93 15.83 -1.05 -7.46
N HIS A 94 16.47 0.11 -7.54
CA HIS A 94 16.83 0.95 -6.40
C HIS A 94 15.90 2.17 -6.25
N ASP A 95 15.27 2.63 -7.33
CA ASP A 95 14.31 3.74 -7.29
C ASP A 95 12.88 3.29 -6.94
N ARG A 96 12.68 3.01 -5.64
CA ARG A 96 11.36 2.64 -5.08
C ARG A 96 10.29 3.73 -5.27
N PRO A 97 10.58 5.03 -5.07
CA PRO A 97 9.62 6.10 -5.37
C PRO A 97 9.15 6.10 -6.83
N ALA A 98 10.06 6.03 -7.80
CA ALA A 98 9.71 5.99 -9.21
C ALA A 98 8.91 4.73 -9.56
N TYR A 99 9.32 3.56 -9.03
CA TYR A 99 8.57 2.32 -9.18
C TYR A 99 7.13 2.45 -8.65
N ARG A 100 6.92 3.11 -7.51
CA ARG A 100 5.58 3.34 -6.94
C ARG A 100 4.76 4.26 -7.85
N ALA A 101 5.33 5.38 -8.28
CA ALA A 101 4.66 6.35 -9.15
C ALA A 101 4.27 5.75 -10.50
N ALA A 102 5.16 4.98 -11.12
CA ALA A 102 4.94 4.39 -12.44
C ALA A 102 3.82 3.34 -12.48
N LYS A 103 3.42 2.78 -11.34
CA LYS A 103 2.25 1.88 -11.25
C LYS A 103 0.92 2.61 -11.11
N ALA A 104 0.93 3.87 -10.67
CA ALA A 104 -0.29 4.60 -10.31
C ALA A 104 -1.31 4.68 -11.47
N PRO A 105 -0.92 4.99 -12.73
CA PRO A 105 -1.89 5.08 -13.83
C PRO A 105 -2.63 3.76 -14.11
N PHE A 106 -1.93 2.62 -13.97
CA PHE A 106 -2.55 1.32 -14.12
C PHE A 106 -3.55 1.02 -13.00
N ILE A 107 -3.18 1.32 -11.75
CA ILE A 107 -4.06 1.11 -10.59
C ILE A 107 -5.31 1.96 -10.73
N GLU A 108 -5.17 3.22 -11.14
CA GLU A 108 -6.29 4.14 -11.36
C GLU A 108 -7.22 3.67 -12.47
N ALA A 109 -6.68 3.14 -13.58
CA ALA A 109 -7.48 2.55 -14.65
C ALA A 109 -8.28 1.34 -14.16
N VAL A 110 -7.66 0.42 -13.43
CA VAL A 110 -8.35 -0.74 -12.84
C VAL A 110 -9.45 -0.31 -11.87
N LEU A 111 -9.19 0.69 -11.03
CA LEU A 111 -10.19 1.22 -10.10
C LEU A 111 -11.35 1.94 -10.82
N ARG A 112 -11.12 2.48 -12.01
CA ARG A 112 -12.19 3.04 -12.85
C ARG A 112 -13.05 1.92 -13.42
N ASP A 113 -12.42 0.91 -13.99
CA ASP A 113 -13.11 -0.25 -14.57
C ASP A 113 -13.92 -1.01 -13.49
N ALA A 114 -13.37 -1.13 -12.27
CA ALA A 114 -14.04 -1.79 -11.15
C ALA A 114 -15.25 -1.05 -10.57
N ARG A 115 -15.44 0.23 -10.93
CA ARG A 115 -16.59 1.06 -10.49
C ARG A 115 -17.63 1.27 -11.59
N ALA A 116 -17.33 0.86 -12.81
CA ALA A 116 -18.26 0.90 -13.94
C ALA A 116 -19.31 -0.21 -13.79
#